data_AF-A0A1I2N7G7-F1
#
_entry.id   AF-A0A1I2N7G7-F1
#
_cell.length_a   1.000
_cell.length_b   1.000
_cell.length_c   1.000
_cell.angle_alpha   90.00
_cell.angle_beta   90.00
_cell.angle_gamma   90.00
#
_symmetry.space_group_name_H-M   'P 1'
#
loop_
_entity.id
_entity.type
_entity.pdbx_description
1 polymer ?
#
loop_
_entity_poly.entity_id
_entity_poly.type
_entity_poly.pdbx_seq_one_letter_code
_entity_poly.pdbx_strand_id
1 'polypeptide(L)'
;MPNILQRHWQTHVRQVTGDVLEAQTIYCGTDGESGAMLTVEAGSFKIIDALLESYSPPAQVSRIDGLLGEEAYFNCGPVLKRAVGGLGELPRSLFAETVRGIIQAETFIWEKRGYASSAAYSDFWEKFYLGSCRYYSNLDKISQKWDEYVAYPRSTNLFNRFKQQSVDFITGKGYGINVKLSDSFHEMNLDLELDLQYKIVHAAGSILRAPDLICFEATQLIENLEGQFITQLDKKQIAKLLGMGNGCVHLIDMVNDGVVSSKIVESGGGII
;
A
#
# COMPACT_ATOMS: atom_id res chain seq x y z
N MET A 1 -23.48 9.55 12.45
CA MET A 1 -22.84 8.38 11.81
C MET A 1 -21.83 7.87 12.82
N PRO A 2 -22.11 6.80 13.58
CA PRO A 2 -21.08 6.18 14.39
C PRO A 2 -20.01 5.62 13.44
N ASN A 3 -18.77 6.06 13.64
CA ASN A 3 -17.63 5.41 13.06
C ASN A 3 -17.40 4.08 13.81
N ILE A 4 -17.32 2.98 13.07
CA ILE A 4 -17.25 1.63 13.64
C ILE A 4 -15.94 0.90 13.32
N LEU A 5 -15.08 1.51 12.50
CA LEU A 5 -13.74 1.00 12.20
C LEU A 5 -12.89 2.16 11.68
N GLN A 6 -11.72 2.36 12.29
CA GLN A 6 -10.67 3.22 11.74
C GLN A 6 -9.35 2.48 11.76
N ARG A 7 -8.59 2.61 10.68
CA ARG A 7 -7.31 1.94 10.52
C ARG A 7 -6.37 2.86 9.76
N HIS A 8 -5.20 3.11 10.32
CA HIS A 8 -4.20 4.01 9.78
C HIS A 8 -2.86 3.29 9.68
N TRP A 9 -2.17 3.49 8.57
CA TRP A 9 -0.78 3.07 8.39
C TRP A 9 0.05 4.28 8.03
N GLN A 10 1.19 4.42 8.69
CA GLN A 10 2.22 5.36 8.33
C GLN A 10 3.52 4.60 8.07
N THR A 11 3.98 4.64 6.82
CA THR A 11 5.24 4.06 6.40
C THR A 11 6.23 5.17 6.10
N HIS A 12 7.45 5.05 6.60
CA HIS A 12 8.57 5.90 6.20
C HIS A 12 9.83 5.08 5.96
N VAL A 13 10.67 5.56 5.06
CA VAL A 13 11.99 5.00 4.79
C VAL A 13 13.01 6.12 4.80
N ARG A 14 14.02 5.96 5.64
CA ARG A 14 15.09 6.93 5.81
C ARG A 14 16.44 6.30 5.54
N GLN A 15 17.32 7.07 4.95
CA GLN A 15 18.74 6.80 4.92
C GLN A 15 19.38 7.34 6.20
N VAL A 16 19.91 6.46 7.03
CA VAL A 16 20.53 6.83 8.32
C VAL A 16 22.03 7.04 8.15
N THR A 17 22.65 6.17 7.36
CA THR A 17 24.02 6.31 6.88
C THR A 17 24.04 6.03 5.38
N GLY A 18 25.16 6.31 4.71
CA GLY A 18 25.29 6.05 3.28
C GLY A 18 24.86 4.63 2.88
N ASP A 19 25.09 3.63 3.73
CA ASP A 19 24.92 2.22 3.36
C ASP A 19 23.78 1.51 4.10
N VAL A 20 23.04 2.24 4.95
CA VAL A 20 21.96 1.66 5.76
C VAL A 20 20.68 2.48 5.64
N LEU A 21 19.58 1.78 5.37
CA LEU A 21 18.23 2.30 5.44
C LEU A 21 17.51 1.79 6.68
N GLU A 22 16.72 2.67 7.30
CA GLU A 22 15.69 2.30 8.27
C GLU A 22 14.34 2.49 7.62
N ALA A 23 13.51 1.46 7.66
CA ALA A 23 12.14 1.49 7.19
C ALA A 23 11.21 1.10 8.34
N GLN A 24 10.11 1.82 8.51
CA GLN A 24 9.12 1.51 9.54
C GLN A 24 7.72 1.68 8.97
N THR A 25 6.81 0.78 9.33
CA THR A 25 5.38 0.96 9.18
C THR A 25 4.73 0.89 10.55
N ILE A 26 4.05 1.96 10.94
CA ILE A 26 3.24 2.03 12.16
C ILE A 26 1.78 1.88 11.77
N TYR A 27 1.09 1.02 12.49
CA TYR A 27 -0.35 0.82 12.42
C TYR A 27 -1.02 1.35 13.68
N CYS A 28 -2.07 2.14 13.49
CA CYS A 28 -2.94 2.60 14.56
C CYS A 28 -4.39 2.46 14.10
N GLY A 29 -5.18 1.66 14.80
CA GLY A 29 -6.58 1.44 14.47
C GLY A 29 -7.42 1.17 15.70
N THR A 30 -8.74 1.05 15.49
CA THR A 30 -9.70 0.72 16.54
C THR A 30 -9.49 -0.68 17.13
N ASP A 31 -8.81 -1.56 16.40
CA ASP A 31 -8.49 -2.95 16.78
C ASP A 31 -7.07 -3.11 17.36
N GLY A 32 -6.26 -2.04 17.44
CA GLY A 32 -4.96 -2.07 18.10
C GLY A 32 -3.90 -1.14 17.51
N GLU A 33 -2.70 -1.23 18.07
CA GLU A 33 -1.57 -0.40 17.69
C GLU A 33 -0.28 -1.25 17.65
N SER A 34 0.40 -1.26 16.50
CA SER A 34 1.60 -2.07 16.28
C SER A 34 2.51 -1.49 15.20
N GLY A 35 3.81 -1.74 15.27
CA GLY A 35 4.81 -1.27 14.31
C GLY A 35 5.69 -2.40 13.80
N ALA A 36 6.10 -2.33 12.54
CA ALA A 36 7.14 -3.20 11.99
C ALA A 36 8.30 -2.33 11.49
N MET A 37 9.51 -2.61 11.99
CA MET A 37 10.73 -1.90 11.62
C MET A 37 11.73 -2.86 10.97
N LEU A 38 12.36 -2.40 9.90
CA LEU A 38 13.44 -3.09 9.20
C LEU A 38 14.64 -2.14 9.06
N THR A 39 15.81 -2.63 9.42
CA THR A 39 17.09 -2.01 9.09
C THR A 39 17.72 -2.83 7.98
N VAL A 40 18.06 -2.21 6.84
CA VAL A 40 18.55 -2.92 5.65
C VAL A 40 19.79 -2.27 5.06
N GLU A 41 20.63 -3.07 4.41
CA GLU A 41 21.73 -2.57 3.58
C GLU A 41 21.17 -1.86 2.34
N ALA A 42 21.62 -0.65 2.04
CA ALA A 42 21.10 0.14 0.91
C ALA A 42 21.43 -0.49 -0.45
N GLY A 43 22.59 -1.14 -0.59
CA GLY A 43 23.04 -1.71 -1.85
C GLY A 43 22.37 -3.05 -2.21
N SER A 44 22.04 -3.86 -1.21
CA SER A 44 21.53 -5.23 -1.40
C SER A 44 20.09 -5.42 -0.94
N PHE A 45 19.55 -4.50 -0.13
CA PHE A 45 18.30 -4.68 0.64
C PHE A 45 18.29 -5.89 1.57
N LYS A 46 19.46 -6.40 1.94
CA LYS A 46 19.60 -7.44 2.96
C LYS A 46 19.22 -6.90 4.32
N ILE A 47 18.35 -7.62 5.03
CA ILE A 47 17.85 -7.26 6.35
C ILE A 47 18.95 -7.49 7.41
N ILE A 48 19.32 -6.41 8.10
CA ILE A 48 20.30 -6.38 9.20
C ILE A 48 19.59 -6.53 10.54
N ASP A 49 18.42 -5.91 10.68
CA ASP A 49 17.60 -5.99 11.88
C ASP A 49 16.10 -5.95 11.54
N ALA A 50 15.29 -6.63 12.34
CA ALA A 50 13.84 -6.69 12.14
C ALA A 50 13.12 -6.74 13.48
N LEU A 51 12.30 -5.74 13.77
CA LEU A 51 11.54 -5.62 15.01
C LEU A 51 10.04 -5.54 14.73
N LEU A 52 9.26 -6.20 15.58
CA LEU A 52 7.82 -6.04 15.71
C LEU A 52 7.53 -5.38 17.06
N GLU A 53 6.83 -4.26 17.03
CA GLU A 53 6.44 -3.48 18.20
C GLU A 53 4.93 -3.61 18.40
N SER A 54 4.50 -3.91 19.62
CA SER A 54 3.11 -3.81 20.08
C SER A 54 3.06 -2.67 21.07
N TYR A 55 2.18 -1.70 20.83
CA TYR A 55 2.05 -0.53 21.72
C TYR A 55 0.86 -0.65 22.68
N SER A 56 -0.06 -1.59 22.43
CA SER A 56 -1.11 -1.97 23.38
C SER A 56 -0.50 -2.59 24.66
N PRO A 57 -0.98 -2.23 25.87
CA PRO A 57 -0.49 -2.82 27.10
C PRO A 57 -0.70 -4.35 27.18
N PRO A 58 0.32 -5.14 27.60
CA PRO A 58 1.69 -4.69 27.86
C PRO A 58 2.43 -4.41 26.55
N ALA A 59 3.04 -3.22 26.44
CA ALA A 59 3.85 -2.87 25.29
C ALA A 59 5.03 -3.86 25.18
N GLN A 60 5.31 -4.33 23.97
CA GLN A 60 6.30 -5.37 23.72
C GLN A 60 7.06 -5.08 22.44
N VAL A 61 8.37 -5.30 22.47
CA VAL A 61 9.22 -5.31 21.29
C VAL A 61 9.77 -6.71 21.12
N SER A 62 9.57 -7.29 19.93
CA SER A 62 10.01 -8.63 19.57
C SER A 62 10.92 -8.57 18.35
N ARG A 63 12.11 -9.15 18.45
CA ARG A 63 13.02 -9.31 17.32
C ARG A 63 12.58 -10.50 16.46
N ILE A 64 12.57 -10.32 15.15
CA ILE A 64 12.16 -11.35 14.18
C ILE A 64 13.39 -11.92 13.47
N ASP A 65 14.11 -12.81 14.15
CA ASP A 65 15.38 -13.35 13.65
C ASP A 65 15.25 -14.10 12.32
N GLY A 66 14.07 -14.66 12.03
CA GLY A 66 13.78 -15.36 10.78
C GLY A 66 13.79 -14.48 9.53
N LEU A 67 13.92 -13.15 9.68
CA LEU A 67 14.08 -12.21 8.57
C LEU A 67 15.53 -11.79 8.34
N LEU A 68 16.45 -12.07 9.26
CA LEU A 68 17.83 -11.59 9.16
C LEU A 68 18.54 -12.24 7.96
N GLY A 69 19.19 -11.40 7.17
CA GLY A 69 19.91 -11.81 5.98
C GLY A 69 19.06 -12.09 4.74
N GLU A 70 17.74 -12.01 4.85
CA GLU A 70 16.82 -12.10 3.72
C GLU A 70 16.73 -10.76 2.98
N GLU A 71 16.31 -10.77 1.72
CA GLU A 71 16.17 -9.56 0.92
C GLU A 71 14.77 -8.93 1.07
N ALA A 72 14.73 -7.65 1.46
CA ALA A 72 13.51 -6.85 1.54
C ALA A 72 13.05 -6.36 0.15
N TYR A 73 12.65 -7.29 -0.72
CA TYR A 73 12.25 -6.99 -2.11
C TYR A 73 11.05 -7.84 -2.60
N PHE A 74 10.74 -7.85 -3.91
CA PHE A 74 9.50 -8.43 -4.49
C PHE A 74 9.15 -9.86 -4.04
N ASN A 75 10.17 -10.70 -3.79
CA ASN A 75 9.97 -12.10 -3.45
C ASN A 75 9.99 -12.37 -1.93
N CYS A 76 9.84 -11.34 -1.10
CA CYS A 76 9.80 -11.50 0.35
C CYS A 76 8.56 -12.25 0.87
N GLY A 77 7.48 -12.39 0.08
CA GLY A 77 6.20 -12.95 0.54
C GLY A 77 6.31 -14.32 1.25
N PRO A 78 6.94 -15.35 0.64
CA PRO A 78 7.19 -16.63 1.29
C PRO A 78 8.06 -16.51 2.55
N VAL A 79 9.06 -15.64 2.54
CA VAL A 79 9.95 -15.37 3.70
C VAL A 79 9.12 -14.80 4.85
N LEU A 80 8.34 -13.76 4.61
CA LEU A 80 7.45 -13.15 5.60
C LEU A 80 6.46 -14.18 6.16
N LYS A 81 5.87 -15.02 5.30
CA LYS A 81 4.96 -16.08 5.75
C LYS A 81 5.65 -17.08 6.67
N ARG A 82 6.90 -17.47 6.39
CA ARG A 82 7.66 -18.37 7.27
C ARG A 82 8.06 -17.71 8.58
N ALA A 83 8.55 -16.47 8.53
CA ALA A 83 9.14 -15.79 9.68
C ALA A 83 8.10 -15.26 10.67
N VAL A 84 6.96 -14.75 10.18
CA VAL A 84 5.93 -14.09 11.01
C VAL A 84 4.53 -14.66 10.84
N GLY A 85 4.33 -15.71 10.03
CA GLY A 85 2.99 -16.27 9.78
C GLY A 85 2.31 -16.82 11.04
N GLY A 86 3.08 -17.30 12.02
CA GLY A 86 2.57 -17.75 13.32
C GLY A 86 2.06 -16.61 14.22
N LEU A 87 2.36 -15.35 13.88
CA LEU A 87 1.97 -14.16 14.65
C LEU A 87 0.65 -13.53 14.16
N GLY A 88 0.06 -14.08 13.10
CA GLY A 88 -1.19 -13.60 12.50
C GLY A 88 -0.99 -12.67 11.30
N GLU A 89 -2.10 -12.23 10.72
CA GLU A 89 -2.12 -11.50 9.45
C GLU A 89 -1.64 -10.05 9.57
N LEU A 90 -1.92 -9.37 10.69
CA LEU A 90 -1.52 -7.98 10.87
C LEU A 90 0.02 -7.82 10.85
N PRO A 91 0.82 -8.51 11.69
CA PRO A 91 2.28 -8.41 11.62
C PRO A 91 2.85 -8.70 10.22
N ARG A 92 2.33 -9.74 9.55
CA ARG A 92 2.73 -10.07 8.17
C ARG A 92 2.44 -8.93 7.20
N SER A 93 1.30 -8.28 7.34
CA SER A 93 0.93 -7.12 6.51
C SER A 93 1.81 -5.91 6.79
N LEU A 94 2.19 -5.66 8.06
CA LEU A 94 3.06 -4.53 8.42
C LEU A 94 4.45 -4.68 7.81
N PHE A 95 5.07 -5.86 7.92
CA PHE A 95 6.35 -6.11 7.25
C PHE A 95 6.24 -6.01 5.73
N ALA A 96 5.14 -6.49 5.13
CA ALA A 96 4.93 -6.35 3.69
C ALA A 96 4.83 -4.88 3.25
N GLU A 97 4.12 -4.03 4.02
CA GLU A 97 4.07 -2.58 3.75
C GLU A 97 5.44 -1.91 3.96
N THR A 98 6.20 -2.31 4.99
CA THR A 98 7.57 -1.81 5.20
C THR A 98 8.49 -2.16 4.02
N VAL A 99 8.42 -3.40 3.51
CA VAL A 99 9.17 -3.82 2.31
C VAL A 99 8.73 -3.03 1.08
N ARG A 100 7.42 -2.79 0.88
CA ARG A 100 6.95 -1.92 -0.21
C ARG A 100 7.54 -0.53 -0.11
N GLY A 101 7.64 0.02 1.10
CA GLY A 101 8.32 1.30 1.34
C GLY A 101 9.78 1.29 0.86
N ILE A 102 10.53 0.22 1.17
CA ILE A 102 11.93 0.06 0.73
C ILE A 102 12.04 0.01 -0.80
N ILE A 103 11.17 -0.75 -1.46
CA ILE A 103 11.11 -0.81 -2.94
C ILE A 103 10.86 0.58 -3.54
N GLN A 104 9.95 1.37 -2.94
CA GLN A 104 9.66 2.72 -3.40
C GLN A 104 10.82 3.70 -3.14
N ALA A 105 11.54 3.53 -2.03
CA ALA A 105 12.74 4.33 -1.71
C ALA A 105 13.91 4.07 -2.67
N GLU A 106 13.92 2.93 -3.37
CA GLU A 106 14.94 2.56 -4.37
C GLU A 106 15.15 3.65 -5.42
N THR A 107 14.08 4.37 -5.75
CA THR A 107 14.10 5.51 -6.70
C THR A 107 15.12 6.59 -6.34
N PHE A 108 15.49 6.75 -5.07
CA PHE A 108 16.45 7.78 -4.64
C PHE A 108 17.86 7.24 -4.36
N ILE A 109 18.06 5.92 -4.46
CA ILE A 109 19.35 5.26 -4.21
C ILE A 109 19.72 4.31 -5.36
N TRP A 110 19.21 4.57 -6.56
CA TRP A 110 19.43 3.75 -7.76
C TRP A 110 20.92 3.49 -8.04
N GLU A 111 21.80 4.43 -7.71
CA GLU A 111 23.26 4.27 -7.89
C GLU A 111 23.81 3.12 -7.03
N LYS A 112 23.31 2.98 -5.80
CA LYS A 112 23.70 1.91 -4.86
C LYS A 112 23.15 0.56 -5.30
N ARG A 113 22.11 0.58 -6.14
CA ARG A 113 21.45 -0.59 -6.72
C ARG A 113 22.03 -0.96 -8.09
N GLY A 114 23.11 -0.29 -8.51
CA GLY A 114 23.88 -0.65 -9.70
C GLY A 114 23.36 -0.05 -11.00
N TYR A 115 22.43 0.91 -10.94
CA TYR A 115 21.98 1.64 -12.13
C TYR A 115 22.97 2.76 -12.45
N ALA A 116 23.27 2.96 -13.74
CA ALA A 116 24.23 3.96 -14.20
C ALA A 116 23.69 5.40 -14.15
N SER A 117 22.36 5.56 -14.15
CA SER A 117 21.67 6.85 -14.08
C SER A 117 20.22 6.65 -13.64
N SER A 118 19.54 7.74 -13.25
CA SER A 118 18.09 7.74 -13.01
C SER A 118 17.30 7.31 -14.25
N ALA A 119 17.73 7.72 -15.44
CA ALA A 119 17.11 7.30 -16.70
C ALA A 119 17.24 5.79 -16.93
N ALA A 120 18.42 5.20 -16.67
CA ALA A 120 18.61 3.75 -16.76
C ALA A 120 17.74 2.97 -15.77
N TYR A 121 17.52 3.53 -14.57
CA TYR A 121 16.57 3.01 -13.59
C TYR A 121 15.13 3.09 -14.12
N SER A 122 14.70 4.25 -14.65
CA SER A 122 13.37 4.42 -15.25
C SER A 122 13.11 3.42 -16.39
N ASP A 123 14.04 3.28 -17.33
CA ASP A 123 13.92 2.37 -18.47
C ASP A 123 13.84 0.89 -18.04
N PHE A 124 14.49 0.53 -16.93
CA PHE A 124 14.34 -0.80 -16.35
C PHE A 124 12.90 -1.02 -15.86
N TRP A 125 12.34 -0.07 -15.12
CA TRP A 125 10.98 -0.18 -14.57
C TRP A 125 9.89 -0.14 -15.63
N GLU A 126 10.08 0.65 -16.69
CA GLU A 126 9.19 0.63 -17.86
C GLU A 126 9.04 -0.77 -18.44
N LYS A 127 10.13 -1.55 -18.50
CA LYS A 127 10.12 -2.95 -18.97
C LYS A 127 9.58 -3.89 -17.91
N PHE A 128 10.01 -3.74 -16.67
CA PHE A 128 9.63 -4.63 -15.57
C PHE A 128 8.12 -4.58 -15.29
N TYR A 129 7.53 -3.38 -15.34
CA TYR A 129 6.13 -3.14 -15.06
C TYR A 129 5.25 -3.05 -16.30
N LEU A 130 5.76 -3.37 -17.49
CA LEU A 130 5.01 -3.31 -18.73
C LEU A 130 3.66 -4.04 -18.59
N GLY A 131 2.57 -3.34 -18.89
CA GLY A 131 1.22 -3.92 -18.80
C GLY A 131 0.64 -4.03 -17.39
N SER A 132 1.30 -3.51 -16.35
CA SER A 132 0.88 -3.69 -14.95
C SER A 132 -0.15 -2.67 -14.44
N CYS A 133 -0.15 -1.46 -15.00
CA CYS A 133 -1.10 -0.41 -14.67
C CYS A 133 -1.29 0.56 -15.84
N ARG A 134 -2.24 1.50 -15.71
CA ARG A 134 -2.60 2.47 -16.74
C ARG A 134 -1.38 3.17 -17.35
N TYR A 135 -0.44 3.61 -16.50
CA TYR A 135 0.82 4.23 -16.92
C TYR A 135 1.66 3.26 -17.76
N TYR A 136 2.05 2.11 -17.19
CA TYR A 136 2.94 1.15 -17.86
C TYR A 136 2.28 0.37 -19.01
N SER A 137 0.97 0.49 -19.21
CA SER A 137 0.25 -0.07 -20.35
C SER A 137 0.11 0.91 -21.52
N ASN A 138 0.50 2.18 -21.33
CA ASN A 138 0.34 3.25 -22.32
C ASN A 138 1.60 4.13 -22.39
N LEU A 139 2.79 3.51 -22.34
CA LEU A 139 4.08 4.21 -22.41
C LEU A 139 4.27 5.03 -23.71
N ASP A 140 3.49 4.74 -24.75
CA ASP A 140 3.43 5.51 -25.99
C ASP A 140 2.65 6.83 -25.87
N LYS A 141 1.87 7.00 -24.79
CA LYS A 141 0.96 8.14 -24.59
C LYS A 141 1.28 8.97 -23.35
N ILE A 142 2.21 8.52 -22.50
CA ILE A 142 2.62 9.30 -21.33
C ILE A 142 3.25 10.62 -21.77
N SER A 143 3.01 11.66 -20.98
CA SER A 143 3.58 12.99 -21.18
C SER A 143 4.87 13.22 -20.38
N GLN A 144 5.11 12.38 -19.37
CA GLN A 144 6.26 12.48 -18.48
C GLN A 144 6.77 11.09 -18.09
N LYS A 145 8.10 10.90 -18.06
CA LYS A 145 8.75 9.67 -17.56
C LYS A 145 8.90 9.66 -16.04
N TRP A 146 9.18 8.49 -15.46
CA TRP A 146 9.34 8.35 -14.00
C TRP A 146 10.50 9.18 -13.46
N ASP A 147 11.66 9.15 -14.12
CA ASP A 147 12.84 9.91 -13.71
C ASP A 147 12.63 11.43 -13.80
N GLU A 148 11.78 11.88 -14.73
CA GLU A 148 11.35 13.28 -14.82
C GLU A 148 10.38 13.65 -13.69
N TYR A 149 9.45 12.75 -13.35
CA TYR A 149 8.46 12.96 -12.28
C TYR A 149 9.12 13.05 -10.90
N VAL A 150 10.18 12.27 -10.68
CA VAL A 150 10.93 12.22 -9.42
C VAL A 150 12.25 13.00 -9.47
N ALA A 151 12.38 13.96 -10.41
CA ALA A 151 13.56 14.79 -10.63
C ALA A 151 13.80 15.83 -9.51
N TYR A 152 13.73 15.42 -8.26
CA TYR A 152 14.05 16.21 -7.08
C TYR A 152 14.90 15.36 -6.11
N PRO A 153 15.93 15.94 -5.48
CA PRO A 153 16.81 15.18 -4.62
C PRO A 153 16.12 14.83 -3.29
N ARG A 154 16.36 13.60 -2.82
CA ARG A 154 16.10 13.17 -1.44
C ARG A 154 17.33 12.44 -0.93
N SER A 155 17.85 12.85 0.23
CA SER A 155 19.10 12.31 0.80
C SER A 155 18.95 11.72 2.20
N THR A 156 17.79 11.89 2.84
CA THR A 156 17.57 11.45 4.22
C THR A 156 16.21 10.78 4.35
N ASN A 157 15.12 11.51 4.14
CA ASN A 157 13.81 10.90 4.03
C ASN A 157 13.57 10.51 2.56
N LEU A 158 13.60 9.21 2.25
CA LEU A 158 13.52 8.71 0.89
C LEU A 158 12.06 8.47 0.47
N PHE A 159 11.24 7.93 1.37
CA PHE A 159 9.85 7.60 1.08
C PHE A 159 8.95 7.79 2.30
N ASN A 160 7.74 8.26 2.04
CA ASN A 160 6.66 8.33 3.02
C ASN A 160 5.37 7.85 2.36
N ARG A 161 4.54 7.16 3.14
CA ARG A 161 3.19 6.75 2.79
C ARG A 161 2.29 6.83 4.00
N PHE A 162 1.09 7.34 3.78
CA PHE A 162 -0.03 7.31 4.69
C PHE A 162 -1.17 6.56 4.01
N LYS A 163 -1.75 5.58 4.71
CA LYS A 163 -2.94 4.86 4.28
C LYS A 163 -3.99 4.92 5.38
N GLN A 164 -5.24 5.14 5.00
CA GLN A 164 -6.36 5.17 5.94
C GLN A 164 -7.51 4.35 5.39
N GLN A 165 -8.20 3.64 6.27
CA GLN A 165 -9.47 2.98 6.01
C GLN A 165 -10.43 3.36 7.13
N SER A 166 -11.65 3.76 6.78
CA SER A 166 -12.72 3.97 7.74
C SER A 166 -14.02 3.35 7.27
N VAL A 167 -14.80 2.84 8.23
CA VAL A 167 -16.16 2.38 7.99
C VAL A 167 -17.09 3.10 8.97
N ASP A 168 -18.13 3.71 8.43
CA ASP A 168 -19.17 4.40 9.17
C ASP A 168 -20.50 3.66 8.99
N PHE A 169 -21.24 3.43 10.08
CA PHE A 169 -22.61 2.92 9.96
C PHE A 169 -23.59 4.08 9.80
N ILE A 170 -24.45 3.97 8.79
CA ILE A 170 -25.45 4.97 8.45
C ILE A 170 -26.82 4.38 8.78
N THR A 171 -27.38 4.77 9.93
CA THR A 171 -28.63 4.23 10.47
C THR A 171 -29.75 4.22 9.43
N GLY A 172 -30.29 3.03 9.14
CA GLY A 172 -31.38 2.84 8.18
C GLY A 172 -30.98 2.94 6.71
N LYS A 173 -29.70 3.15 6.38
CA LYS A 173 -29.20 3.23 5.00
C LYS A 173 -28.18 2.14 4.66
N GLY A 174 -27.24 1.85 5.57
CA GLY A 174 -26.18 0.87 5.35
C GLY A 174 -24.84 1.38 5.87
N TYR A 175 -23.80 1.34 5.04
CA TYR A 175 -22.42 1.62 5.46
C TYR A 175 -21.73 2.59 4.50
N GLY A 176 -20.91 3.50 5.03
CA GLY A 176 -19.96 4.29 4.25
C GLY A 176 -18.55 3.74 4.45
N ILE A 177 -17.80 3.58 3.37
CA ILE A 177 -16.39 3.17 3.41
C ILE A 177 -15.56 4.24 2.73
N ASN A 178 -14.55 4.73 3.44
CA ASN A 178 -13.58 5.65 2.89
C ASN A 178 -12.18 5.05 3.00
N VAL A 179 -11.46 5.03 1.88
CA VAL A 179 -10.07 4.61 1.81
C VAL A 179 -9.24 5.75 1.23
N LYS A 180 -8.12 6.08 1.87
CA LYS A 180 -7.19 7.11 1.39
C LYS A 180 -5.79 6.55 1.30
N LEU A 181 -5.07 6.97 0.27
CA LEU A 181 -3.66 6.71 0.10
C LEU A 181 -2.98 8.03 -0.28
N SER A 182 -1.99 8.43 0.50
CA SER A 182 -1.10 9.53 0.14
C SER A 182 0.32 9.08 0.40
N ASP A 183 1.08 8.90 -0.67
CA ASP A 183 2.51 8.62 -0.59
C ASP A 183 3.32 9.68 -1.33
N SER A 184 4.62 9.47 -1.38
CA SER A 184 5.56 10.40 -2.00
C SER A 184 5.29 10.67 -3.47
N PHE A 185 4.55 9.79 -4.14
CA PHE A 185 4.33 9.81 -5.58
C PHE A 185 2.85 9.86 -5.96
N HIS A 186 1.97 9.40 -5.07
CA HIS A 186 0.55 9.25 -5.33
C HIS A 186 -0.29 9.90 -4.23
N GLU A 187 -1.44 10.43 -4.60
CA GLU A 187 -2.46 10.84 -3.65
C GLU A 187 -3.83 10.55 -4.23
N MET A 188 -4.66 9.82 -3.49
CA MET A 188 -5.94 9.33 -3.98
C MET A 188 -6.91 8.98 -2.84
N ASN A 189 -8.20 9.01 -3.17
CA ASN A 189 -9.30 8.62 -2.30
C ASN A 189 -10.26 7.67 -3.02
N LEU A 190 -10.99 6.91 -2.22
CA LEU A 190 -12.07 6.03 -2.64
C LEU A 190 -13.19 6.14 -1.59
N ASP A 191 -14.40 6.35 -2.06
CA ASP A 191 -15.63 6.42 -1.27
C ASP A 191 -16.62 5.40 -1.81
N LEU A 192 -17.10 4.50 -0.96
CA LEU A 192 -18.13 3.51 -1.29
C LEU A 192 -19.30 3.66 -0.32
N GLU A 193 -20.52 3.70 -0.85
CA GLU A 193 -21.73 3.56 -0.06
C GLU A 193 -22.33 2.18 -0.29
N LEU A 194 -22.66 1.50 0.81
CA LEU A 194 -23.24 0.17 0.80
C LEU A 194 -24.66 0.22 1.39
N ASP A 195 -25.54 -0.65 0.91
CA ASP A 195 -26.79 -0.95 1.59
C ASP A 195 -26.59 -1.87 2.82
N LEU A 196 -27.67 -2.20 3.51
CA LEU A 196 -27.67 -3.11 4.67
C LEU A 196 -27.31 -4.56 4.32
N GLN A 197 -27.25 -4.91 3.03
CA GLN A 197 -26.85 -6.22 2.52
C GLN A 197 -25.44 -6.20 1.94
N TYR A 198 -24.65 -5.15 2.21
CA TYR A 198 -23.28 -4.95 1.73
C TYR A 198 -23.16 -4.86 0.20
N LYS A 199 -24.25 -4.51 -0.49
CA LYS A 199 -24.21 -4.19 -1.91
C LYS A 199 -23.76 -2.74 -2.09
N ILE A 200 -22.80 -2.52 -2.97
CA ILE A 200 -22.32 -1.19 -3.34
C ILE A 200 -23.44 -0.47 -4.09
N VAL A 201 -24.01 0.58 -3.50
CA VAL A 201 -25.06 1.41 -4.09
C VAL A 201 -24.50 2.68 -4.71
N HIS A 202 -23.33 3.12 -4.27
CA HIS A 202 -22.59 4.20 -4.88
C HIS A 202 -21.08 3.97 -4.76
N ALA A 203 -20.33 4.30 -5.81
CA ALA A 203 -18.87 4.26 -5.80
C ALA A 203 -18.27 5.51 -6.46
N ALA A 204 -17.37 6.17 -5.74
CA ALA A 204 -16.64 7.33 -6.23
C ALA A 204 -15.17 7.25 -5.80
N GLY A 205 -14.29 7.93 -6.53
CA GLY A 205 -12.91 8.06 -6.14
C GLY A 205 -12.16 9.06 -7.00
N SER A 206 -11.06 9.56 -6.46
CA SER A 206 -10.27 10.60 -7.09
C SER A 206 -8.79 10.26 -7.00
N ILE A 207 -8.07 10.53 -8.08
CA ILE A 207 -6.61 10.64 -8.07
C ILE A 207 -6.31 12.14 -8.03
N LEU A 208 -5.55 12.56 -7.04
CA LEU A 208 -5.15 13.96 -6.81
C LEU A 208 -3.70 14.20 -7.23
N ARG A 209 -2.85 13.19 -7.05
CA ARG A 209 -1.45 13.20 -7.50
C ARG A 209 -1.10 11.82 -8.06
N ALA A 210 -0.46 11.79 -9.22
CA ALA A 210 0.07 10.59 -9.85
C ALA A 210 1.20 10.98 -10.83
N PRO A 211 2.00 10.01 -11.31
CA PRO A 211 3.15 10.29 -12.18
C PRO A 211 2.81 10.92 -13.54
N ASP A 212 1.60 10.70 -14.07
CA ASP A 212 1.19 11.22 -15.37
C ASP A 212 -0.34 11.39 -15.44
N LEU A 213 -0.80 12.27 -16.32
CA LEU A 213 -2.22 12.56 -16.55
C LEU A 213 -3.02 11.32 -16.99
N ILE A 214 -2.40 10.36 -17.69
CA ILE A 214 -3.09 9.15 -18.11
C ILE A 214 -3.59 8.31 -16.93
N CYS A 215 -2.93 8.41 -15.76
CA CYS A 215 -3.34 7.70 -14.55
C CYS A 215 -4.75 8.10 -14.09
N PHE A 216 -5.15 9.36 -14.30
CA PHE A 216 -6.43 9.89 -13.84
C PHE A 216 -7.61 9.27 -14.59
N GLU A 217 -7.41 8.78 -15.81
CA GLU A 217 -8.46 8.10 -16.58
C GLU A 217 -8.97 6.83 -15.90
N ALA A 218 -8.16 6.21 -15.03
CA ALA A 218 -8.53 4.99 -14.32
C ALA A 218 -9.69 5.19 -13.32
N THR A 219 -9.96 6.42 -12.87
CA THR A 219 -11.07 6.68 -11.94
C THR A 219 -12.44 6.43 -12.56
N GLN A 220 -12.56 6.54 -13.88
CA GLN A 220 -13.81 6.24 -14.60
C GLN A 220 -14.27 4.79 -14.40
N LEU A 221 -13.34 3.87 -14.14
CA LEU A 221 -13.66 2.46 -13.96
C LEU A 221 -14.27 2.14 -12.59
N ILE A 222 -14.25 3.08 -11.64
CA ILE A 222 -14.79 2.90 -10.28
C ILE A 222 -16.30 2.65 -10.31
N GLU A 223 -17.03 3.23 -11.27
CA GLU A 223 -18.48 3.03 -11.42
C GLU A 223 -18.85 1.55 -11.65
N ASN A 224 -17.93 0.74 -12.20
CA ASN A 224 -18.14 -0.69 -12.42
C ASN A 224 -18.28 -1.49 -11.10
N LEU A 225 -17.97 -0.88 -9.96
CA LEU A 225 -18.16 -1.49 -8.64
C LEU A 225 -19.63 -1.43 -8.19
N GLU A 226 -20.41 -0.48 -8.70
CA GLU A 226 -21.81 -0.33 -8.32
C GLU A 226 -22.61 -1.59 -8.67
N GLY A 227 -23.47 -2.01 -7.75
CA GLY A 227 -24.25 -3.23 -7.87
C GLY A 227 -23.56 -4.52 -7.39
N GLN A 228 -22.25 -4.49 -7.12
CA GLN A 228 -21.52 -5.65 -6.59
C GLN A 228 -21.73 -5.80 -5.07
N PHE A 229 -21.66 -7.03 -4.57
CA PHE A 229 -21.61 -7.30 -3.12
C PHE A 229 -20.16 -7.25 -2.64
N ILE A 230 -19.81 -6.22 -1.86
CA ILE A 230 -18.40 -5.96 -1.53
C ILE A 230 -17.75 -7.14 -0.79
N THR A 231 -18.48 -7.82 0.10
CA THR A 231 -17.96 -8.94 0.90
C THR A 231 -17.71 -10.20 0.05
N GLN A 232 -18.29 -10.28 -1.15
CA GLN A 232 -18.12 -11.38 -2.09
C GLN A 232 -17.00 -11.14 -3.11
N LEU A 233 -16.44 -9.94 -3.16
CA LEU A 233 -15.35 -9.60 -4.08
C LEU A 233 -14.03 -10.21 -3.60
N ASP A 234 -13.29 -10.79 -4.54
CA ASP A 234 -11.87 -11.10 -4.42
C ASP A 234 -11.00 -10.13 -5.24
N LYS A 235 -9.69 -10.14 -4.98
CA LYS A 235 -8.75 -9.23 -5.64
C LYS A 235 -8.73 -9.38 -7.17
N LYS A 236 -9.01 -10.57 -7.72
CA LYS A 236 -9.03 -10.80 -9.17
C LYS A 236 -10.29 -10.21 -9.79
N GLN A 237 -11.44 -10.35 -9.15
CA GLN A 237 -12.69 -9.75 -9.57
C GLN A 237 -12.61 -8.22 -9.54
N ILE A 238 -12.06 -7.67 -8.45
CA ILE A 238 -11.81 -6.22 -8.32
C ILE A 238 -10.91 -5.75 -9.46
N ALA A 239 -9.78 -6.43 -9.69
CA ALA A 239 -8.89 -6.09 -10.80
C ALA A 239 -9.62 -6.10 -12.15
N LYS A 240 -10.47 -7.10 -12.41
CA LYS A 240 -11.26 -7.18 -13.65
C LYS A 240 -12.20 -5.99 -13.81
N LEU A 241 -12.94 -5.62 -12.77
CA LEU A 241 -13.87 -4.48 -12.78
C LEU A 241 -13.15 -3.16 -13.01
N LEU A 242 -11.94 -3.04 -12.47
CA LEU A 242 -11.10 -1.84 -12.57
C LEU A 242 -10.10 -1.88 -13.72
N GLY A 243 -10.29 -2.72 -14.74
CA GLY A 243 -9.51 -2.70 -15.99
C GLY A 243 -8.16 -3.42 -15.94
N MET A 244 -7.85 -4.15 -14.88
CA MET A 244 -6.63 -4.97 -14.69
C MET A 244 -5.37 -4.14 -14.95
N GLY A 245 -4.48 -4.61 -15.84
CA GLY A 245 -3.28 -3.89 -16.26
C GLY A 245 -3.55 -2.55 -16.95
N ASN A 246 -4.76 -2.31 -17.45
CA ASN A 246 -5.18 -1.02 -18.00
C ASN A 246 -5.87 -0.11 -16.97
N GLY A 247 -5.94 -0.55 -15.71
CA GLY A 247 -6.45 0.20 -14.56
C GLY A 247 -5.36 0.78 -13.67
N CYS A 248 -5.75 1.38 -12.55
CA CYS A 248 -4.81 1.79 -11.51
C CYS A 248 -4.66 0.67 -10.46
N VAL A 249 -3.46 0.10 -10.34
CA VAL A 249 -3.15 -0.92 -9.33
C VAL A 249 -3.40 -0.42 -7.90
N HIS A 250 -3.17 0.87 -7.64
CA HIS A 250 -3.41 1.46 -6.33
C HIS A 250 -4.91 1.55 -6.01
N LEU A 251 -5.77 1.88 -6.98
CA LEU A 251 -7.23 1.84 -6.79
C LEU A 251 -7.72 0.40 -6.57
N ILE A 252 -7.15 -0.58 -7.29
CA ILE A 252 -7.45 -2.01 -7.06
C ILE A 252 -7.10 -2.41 -5.63
N ASP A 253 -5.94 -2.00 -5.13
CA ASP A 253 -5.53 -2.27 -3.76
C ASP A 253 -6.42 -1.55 -2.73
N MET A 254 -6.84 -0.32 -2.99
CA MET A 254 -7.74 0.45 -2.12
C MET A 254 -9.15 -0.14 -2.05
N VAL A 255 -9.69 -0.65 -3.16
CA VAL A 255 -10.98 -1.37 -3.13
C VAL A 255 -10.84 -2.67 -2.35
N ASN A 256 -9.76 -3.42 -2.56
CA ASN A 256 -9.49 -4.64 -1.79
C ASN A 256 -9.34 -4.35 -0.29
N ASP A 257 -8.74 -3.22 0.05
CA ASP A 257 -8.68 -2.70 1.41
C ASP A 257 -10.08 -2.44 1.99
N GLY A 258 -10.97 -1.79 1.24
CA GLY A 258 -12.38 -1.60 1.62
C GLY A 258 -13.13 -2.93 1.80
N VAL A 259 -12.85 -3.94 0.97
CA VAL A 259 -13.40 -5.30 1.12
C VAL A 259 -12.94 -5.93 2.43
N VAL A 260 -11.65 -5.81 2.78
CA VAL A 260 -11.12 -6.31 4.05
C VAL A 260 -11.80 -5.62 5.23
N SER A 261 -11.92 -4.29 5.21
CA SER A 261 -12.62 -3.52 6.24
C SER A 261 -14.08 -3.93 6.40
N SER A 262 -14.78 -4.16 5.28
CA SER A 262 -16.19 -4.62 5.29
C SER A 262 -16.33 -5.97 5.97
N LYS A 263 -15.43 -6.92 5.67
CA LYS A 263 -15.45 -8.27 6.26
C LYS A 263 -15.19 -8.24 7.76
N ILE A 264 -14.30 -7.37 8.23
CA ILE A 264 -14.05 -7.17 9.67
C ILE A 264 -15.34 -6.72 10.34
N VAL A 265 -16.00 -5.69 9.79
CA VAL A 265 -17.28 -5.18 10.31
C VAL A 265 -18.38 -6.25 10.28
N GLU A 266 -18.53 -6.98 9.17
CA GLU A 266 -19.52 -8.06 9.01
C GLU A 266 -19.34 -9.16 10.04
N SER A 267 -18.10 -9.50 10.38
CA SER A 267 -17.77 -10.48 11.43
C SER A 267 -17.91 -9.96 12.87
N GLY A 268 -18.30 -8.70 13.07
CA GLY A 268 -18.42 -8.06 14.39
C GLY A 268 -17.10 -7.52 14.96
N GLY A 269 -16.01 -7.51 14.19
CA GLY A 269 -14.68 -7.08 14.65
C GLY A 269 -14.48 -5.56 14.80
N GLY A 270 -15.52 -4.75 14.58
CA GLY A 270 -15.51 -3.29 14.79
C GLY A 270 -16.17 -2.83 16.09
N ILE A 271 -16.58 -3.75 16.96
CA ILE A 271 -17.23 -3.45 18.24
C ILE A 271 -16.45 -4.16 19.34
N ILE A 272 -15.62 -3.40 20.06
CA ILE A 272 -15.14 -3.73 21.41
C ILE A 272 -15.62 -2.60 22.33
#